data_AF-A0A925XL64-F1
#
_entry.id   AF-A0A925XL64-F1
#
_cell.length_a   1.000
_cell.length_b   1.000
_cell.length_c   1.000
_cell.angle_alpha   90.00
_cell.angle_beta   90.00
_cell.angle_gamma   90.00
#
_symmetry.space_group_name_H-M   'P 1'
#
loop_
_entity.id
_entity.type
_entity.pdbx_description
1 polymer ?
#
loop_
_entity_poly.entity_id
_entity_poly.type
_entity_poly.pdbx_seq_one_letter_code
_entity_poly.pdbx_strand_id
1 'polypeptide(L)' 'MSPSPLAPPDFPDLPTIVGTHPAVARARYKEWDRCDLTFVALDEGTSVAGVLTQSKCPSP' A
#
# COMPACT_ATOMS: atom_id res chain seq x y z
N MET A 1 14.44 -21.07 -2.88
CA MET A 1 12.97 -21.13 -2.73
C MET A 1 12.37 -21.09 -4.12
N SER A 2 11.50 -22.03 -4.47
CA SER A 2 10.71 -21.94 -5.70
C SER A 2 9.65 -20.85 -5.53
N PRO A 3 9.44 -19.96 -6.52
CA PRO A 3 8.38 -18.96 -6.44
C PRO A 3 7.02 -19.62 -6.26
N SER A 4 6.08 -18.91 -5.64
CA SER A 4 4.69 -19.36 -5.55
C SER A 4 4.15 -19.65 -6.96
N PRO A 5 3.34 -20.71 -7.16
CA PRO A 5 2.67 -20.95 -8.43
C PRO A 5 1.66 -19.84 -8.80
N LEU A 6 1.34 -18.95 -7.86
CA LEU A 6 0.50 -17.77 -8.07
C LEU A 6 1.31 -16.48 -8.25
N ALA A 7 2.65 -16.54 -8.20
CA ALA A 7 3.46 -15.35 -8.42
C ALA A 7 3.38 -14.93 -9.90
N PRO A 8 3.02 -13.67 -10.21
CA PRO A 8 3.16 -13.17 -11.56
C PRO A 8 4.65 -13.16 -11.96
N PRO A 9 4.96 -13.23 -13.26
CA PRO A 9 6.34 -13.20 -13.75
C PRO A 9 7.05 -11.90 -13.38
N ASP A 10 6.35 -10.77 -13.45
CA ASP A 10 6.85 -9.45 -13.12
C ASP A 10 5.74 -8.60 -12.46
N PHE A 11 6.14 -7.56 -11.74
CA PHE A 11 5.21 -6.53 -11.28
C PHE A 11 4.95 -5.52 -12.39
N PRO A 12 3.71 -5.00 -12.52
CA PRO A 12 3.44 -3.95 -13.48
C PRO A 12 4.12 -2.63 -13.08
N ASP A 13 4.54 -1.86 -14.07
CA ASP A 13 4.90 -0.45 -13.86
C ASP A 13 3.63 0.34 -13.51
N LEU A 14 3.56 0.81 -12.27
CA LEU A 14 2.42 1.59 -11.80
C LEU A 14 2.62 3.07 -12.15
N PRO A 15 1.66 3.72 -12.83
CA PRO A 15 1.77 5.14 -13.13
C PRO A 15 1.69 5.96 -11.84
N THR A 16 2.41 7.09 -11.81
CA THR A 16 2.30 8.07 -10.73
C THR A 16 0.92 8.72 -10.75
N ILE A 17 0.30 8.84 -9.57
CA ILE A 17 -0.94 9.61 -9.41
C ILE A 17 -0.55 11.04 -9.01
N VAL A 18 -0.89 12.00 -9.87
CA VAL A 18 -0.63 13.43 -9.62
C VAL A 18 -1.31 13.86 -8.32
N GLY A 19 -0.61 14.66 -7.51
CA GLY A 19 -1.11 15.12 -6.22
C GLY A 19 -0.90 14.14 -5.06
N THR A 20 -0.26 13.00 -5.31
CA THR A 20 0.08 12.01 -4.28
C THR A 20 1.58 11.86 -4.12
N HIS A 21 2.03 11.76 -2.88
CA HIS A 21 3.44 11.61 -2.51
C HIS A 21 3.59 10.38 -1.61
N PRO A 22 3.67 9.17 -2.19
CA PRO A 22 3.84 7.93 -1.44
C PRO A 22 5.27 7.81 -0.92
N ALA A 23 5.39 7.37 0.33
CA ALA A 23 6.64 7.05 0.99
C ALA A 23 6.47 5.74 1.78
N VAL A 24 7.58 5.03 1.95
CA VAL A 24 7.64 3.81 2.76
C VAL A 24 8.74 3.90 3.79
N ALA A 25 8.51 3.29 4.96
CA ALA A 25 9.49 3.26 6.04
C ALA A 25 9.52 1.88 6.70
N ARG A 26 10.66 1.56 7.31
CA ARG A 26 10.82 0.45 8.26
C ARG A 26 10.49 0.99 9.66
N ALA A 27 9.21 1.06 9.99
CA ALA A 27 8.72 1.47 11.29
C ALA A 27 8.94 0.39 12.37
N ARG A 28 9.27 -0.85 11.96
CA ARG A 28 9.51 -1.99 12.86
C ARG A 28 8.29 -2.30 13.73
N TYR A 29 7.08 -2.20 13.16
CA TYR A 29 5.86 -2.72 13.77
C TYR A 29 6.00 -4.22 14.07
N LYS A 30 6.79 -4.93 13.26
CA LYS A 30 7.30 -6.27 13.54
C LYS A 30 8.82 -6.30 13.35
N GLU A 31 9.46 -7.29 13.96
CA GLU A 31 10.91 -7.55 13.87
C GLU A 31 11.32 -8.09 12.49
N TRP A 32 11.10 -7.29 11.43
CA TRP A 32 11.36 -7.63 10.03
C TRP A 32 12.19 -6.55 9.34
N ASP A 33 12.90 -6.91 8.27
CA ASP A 33 13.77 -5.99 7.51
C ASP A 33 13.07 -5.29 6.33
N ARG A 34 11.80 -5.61 6.08
CA ARG A 34 10.97 -4.99 5.03
C ARG A 34 10.34 -3.69 5.51
N CYS A 35 10.08 -2.77 4.59
CA CYS A 35 9.22 -1.62 4.90
C CYS A 35 7.82 -2.12 5.27
N ASP A 36 7.34 -1.70 6.43
CA ASP A 36 6.09 -2.14 7.05
C ASP A 36 5.11 -1.00 7.29
N LEU A 37 5.52 0.23 6.99
CA LEU A 37 4.67 1.41 6.97
C LEU A 37 4.69 2.04 5.58
N THR A 38 3.49 2.32 5.08
CA THR A 38 3.26 3.17 3.91
C THR A 38 2.57 4.45 4.37
N PHE A 39 3.07 5.59 3.92
CA PHE A 39 2.46 6.89 4.13
C PHE A 39 2.24 7.55 2.77
N VAL A 40 1.11 8.23 2.58
CA VAL A 40 0.82 8.96 1.35
C VAL A 40 0.40 10.37 1.73
N ALA A 41 1.23 11.36 1.40
CA ALA A 41 0.83 12.76 1.49
C ALA A 41 0.03 13.16 0.25
N LEU A 42 -0.98 14.00 0.45
CA LEU A 42 -1.82 14.54 -0.61
C LEU A 42 -1.58 16.04 -0.71
N ASP A 43 -1.53 16.56 -1.93
CA ASP A 43 -1.43 18.00 -2.16
C ASP A 43 -2.65 18.75 -1.60
N GLU A 44 -2.44 20.01 -1.20
CA GLU A 44 -3.52 20.88 -0.73
C GLU A 44 -4.62 21.01 -1.80
N GLY A 45 -5.89 20.97 -1.37
CA GLY A 45 -7.04 20.99 -2.27
C GLY A 45 -7.43 19.63 -2.86
N THR A 46 -6.69 18.55 -2.58
CA THR A 46 -7.07 17.19 -2.99
C THR A 46 -8.42 16.79 -2.37
N SER A 47 -9.37 16.39 -3.21
CA SER A 47 -10.65 15.82 -2.77
C SER A 47 -10.53 14.30 -2.60
N VAL A 48 -11.13 13.77 -1.53
CA VAL A 48 -11.03 12.34 -1.19
C VAL A 48 -12.42 11.72 -1.13
N ALA A 49 -12.57 10.54 -1.72
CA ALA A 49 -13.73 9.68 -1.57
C ALA A 49 -13.25 8.23 -1.35
N GLY A 50 -14.02 7.46 -0.58
CA GLY A 50 -13.68 6.07 -0.29
C GLY A 50 -14.90 5.28 0.13
N VAL A 51 -14.84 3.97 -0.11
CA VAL A 51 -15.81 2.99 0.42
C VAL A 51 -15.07 2.02 1.32
N LEU A 52 -15.78 1.47 2.30
CA LEU A 52 -15.25 0.48 3.23
C LEU A 52 -15.81 -0.91 2.92
N THR A 53 -15.17 -1.94 3.46
CA THR A 53 -15.65 -3.33 3.31
C THR A 53 -17.02 -3.53 3.95
N GLN A 54 -17.88 -4.33 3.32
CA GLN A 54 -19.17 -4.78 3.89
C GLN A 54 -19.05 -6.14 4.61
N SER A 55 -17.82 -6.63 4.83
CA SER A 55 -17.57 -7.87 5.56
C SER A 55 -18.22 -7.83 6.94
N LYS A 56 -18.79 -8.96 7.38
CA LYS A 56 -19.29 -9.12 8.75
C LYS A 56 -18.18 -9.24 9.79
N CYS A 57 -16.94 -9.43 9.34
CA CYS A 57 -15.74 -9.49 10.17
C CYS A 57 -14.71 -8.49 9.62
N PRO A 58 -14.97 -7.17 9.70
CA PRO A 58 -13.96 -6.18 9.37
C PRO A 58 -12.86 -6.20 10.44
N SER A 59 -11.70 -5.64 10.12
CA SER A 59 -10.75 -5.29 11.18
C SER A 59 -11.44 -4.35 12.19
N PRO A 60 -11.13 -4.46 13.49
CA PRO A 60 -11.61 -3.50 14.49
C PRO A 60 -11.29 -2.05 14.13
#